data_AF-A0A9E2DF85-F1
#
_entry.id   AF-A0A9E2DF85-F1
#
_cell.length_a   1.000
_cell.length_b   1.000
_cell.length_c   1.000
_cell.angle_alpha   90.00
_cell.angle_beta   90.00
_cell.angle_gamma   90.00
#
_symmetry.space_group_name_H-M   'P 1'
#
loop_
_entity.id
_entity.type
_entity.pdbx_description
1 polymer ?
#
loop_
_entity_poly.entity_id
_entity_poly.type
_entity_poly.pdbx_seq_one_letter_code
_entity_poly.pdbx_strand_id
1 'polypeptide(L)'
;MADTSKIEQLTEKNLTKIWNNEFRLDIDKEQIQYWFGLKLYQYAAGHNYDLFIPSNKRDKITSIYRGNTVRGSSKEKQFQRLLLGYNGLGIDLTPLRSGISSKVANNSKTKIVKDHVIGVTLAGQTIANELDRRVKGDYSKLDRVQKHINSMCKDWLQHHLWLWATCRLTYDEHSPKRLKRASQIDPGSESMLDFKKNLKHYEQAGISVEEYK
;
A
#
# COMPACT_ATOMS: atom_id res chain seq x y z
N MET A 1 14.06 3.12 -20.62
CA MET A 1 14.06 2.80 -19.17
C MET A 1 12.96 3.64 -18.56
N ALA A 2 11.99 3.06 -17.87
CA ALA A 2 10.99 3.85 -17.16
C ALA A 2 11.70 4.59 -16.03
N ASP A 3 11.48 5.91 -15.90
CA ASP A 3 12.04 6.68 -14.79
C ASP A 3 11.58 6.08 -13.46
N THR A 4 12.53 5.58 -12.67
CA THR A 4 12.28 5.10 -11.31
C THR A 4 11.69 6.25 -10.50
N SER A 5 10.58 6.03 -9.80
CA SER A 5 9.91 7.10 -9.06
C SER A 5 10.72 7.58 -7.85
N LYS A 6 10.48 8.81 -7.36
CA LYS A 6 11.23 9.38 -6.23
C LYS A 6 11.18 8.50 -4.97
N ILE A 7 10.02 7.91 -4.65
CA ILE A 7 9.90 7.03 -3.48
C ILE A 7 10.71 5.73 -3.65
N GLU A 8 10.72 5.14 -4.84
CA GLU A 8 11.49 3.92 -5.12
C GLU A 8 12.97 4.19 -4.92
N GLN A 9 13.49 5.29 -5.49
CA GLN A 9 14.89 5.69 -5.33
C GLN A 9 15.29 5.90 -3.85
N LEU A 10 14.50 6.66 -3.10
CA LEU A 10 14.83 7.00 -1.71
C LEU A 10 14.73 5.81 -0.75
N THR A 11 13.90 4.81 -1.06
CA THR A 11 13.64 3.68 -0.18
C THR A 11 14.42 2.43 -0.57
N GLU A 12 14.93 2.33 -1.81
CA GLU A 12 15.57 1.14 -2.38
C GLU A 12 16.62 0.51 -1.46
N LYS A 13 17.55 1.32 -0.93
CA LYS A 13 18.63 0.86 -0.05
C LYS A 13 18.08 0.17 1.19
N ASN A 14 17.13 0.77 1.90
CA ASN A 14 16.63 0.21 3.14
C ASN A 14 15.63 -0.92 2.91
N LEU A 15 14.81 -0.85 1.85
CA LEU A 15 13.89 -1.95 1.52
C LEU A 15 14.64 -3.20 1.04
N THR A 16 15.78 -3.04 0.35
CA THR A 16 16.68 -4.15 0.02
C THR A 16 17.23 -4.80 1.27
N LYS A 17 17.68 -4.00 2.25
CA LYS A 17 18.13 -4.51 3.55
C LYS A 17 17.04 -5.27 4.29
N ILE A 18 15.79 -4.81 4.23
CA ILE A 18 14.66 -5.53 4.85
C ILE A 18 14.45 -6.87 4.14
N TRP A 19 14.44 -6.87 2.80
CA TRP A 19 14.25 -8.09 2.02
C TRP A 19 15.33 -9.13 2.26
N ASN A 20 16.57 -8.70 2.46
CA ASN A 20 17.72 -9.55 2.79
C ASN A 20 17.89 -9.82 4.29
N ASN A 21 16.95 -9.36 5.12
CA ASN A 21 17.01 -9.41 6.59
C ASN A 21 18.29 -8.81 7.22
N GLU A 22 18.91 -7.82 6.58
CA GLU A 22 20.08 -7.09 7.09
C GLU A 22 19.73 -6.15 8.26
N PHE A 23 18.43 -5.85 8.43
CA PHE A 23 17.90 -5.17 9.62
C PHE A 23 17.78 -6.10 10.85
N ARG A 24 18.09 -7.40 10.71
CA ARG A 24 17.97 -8.42 11.78
C ARG A 24 16.57 -8.43 12.40
N LEU A 25 15.56 -8.46 11.55
CA LEU A 25 14.18 -8.65 11.97
C LEU A 25 13.97 -10.12 12.34
N ASP A 26 13.05 -10.39 13.27
CA ASP A 26 12.60 -11.75 13.63
C ASP A 26 11.76 -12.42 12.52
N ILE A 27 11.79 -11.85 11.32
CA ILE A 27 11.03 -12.27 10.17
C ILE A 27 11.91 -12.23 8.92
N ASP A 28 12.00 -13.37 8.23
CA ASP A 28 12.75 -13.51 7.00
C ASP A 28 11.88 -13.23 5.75
N LYS A 29 12.52 -13.37 4.59
CA LYS A 29 11.89 -13.18 3.28
C LYS A 29 10.72 -14.16 3.09
N GLU A 30 10.91 -15.42 3.43
CA GLU A 30 9.91 -16.48 3.30
C GLU A 30 8.66 -16.16 4.13
N GLN A 31 8.83 -15.66 5.35
CA GLN A 31 7.74 -15.24 6.21
C GLN A 31 7.05 -13.97 5.67
N ILE A 32 7.78 -12.97 5.16
CA ILE A 32 7.18 -11.80 4.50
C ILE A 32 6.31 -12.24 3.31
N GLN A 33 6.83 -13.14 2.47
CA GLN A 33 6.10 -13.70 1.34
C GLN A 33 4.87 -14.50 1.77
N TYR A 34 4.99 -15.28 2.85
CA TYR A 34 3.87 -16.02 3.44
C TYR A 34 2.76 -15.07 3.91
N TRP A 35 3.10 -14.04 4.68
CA TRP A 35 2.12 -13.08 5.18
C TRP A 35 1.38 -12.38 4.04
N PHE A 36 2.13 -11.89 3.05
CA PHE A 36 1.57 -11.24 1.87
C PHE A 36 0.65 -12.20 1.09
N GLY A 37 1.11 -13.42 0.83
CA GLY A 37 0.34 -14.44 0.14
C GLY A 37 -0.94 -14.82 0.88
N LEU A 38 -0.87 -14.97 2.20
CA LEU A 38 -2.03 -15.24 3.06
C LEU A 38 -3.08 -14.11 2.94
N LYS A 39 -2.66 -12.85 2.97
CA LYS A 39 -3.59 -11.71 2.84
C LYS A 39 -4.24 -11.65 1.46
N LEU A 40 -3.48 -11.89 0.40
CA LEU A 40 -4.04 -12.01 -0.95
C LEU A 40 -5.02 -13.18 -1.08
N TYR A 41 -4.71 -14.32 -0.45
CA TYR A 41 -5.60 -15.47 -0.47
C TYR A 41 -6.91 -15.19 0.28
N GLN A 42 -6.84 -14.52 1.43
CA GLN A 42 -8.02 -14.08 2.18
C GLN A 42 -8.89 -13.12 1.36
N TYR A 43 -8.28 -12.19 0.61
CA TYR A 43 -9.00 -11.34 -0.34
C TYR A 43 -9.69 -12.18 -1.42
N ALA A 44 -8.94 -13.05 -2.10
CA ALA A 44 -9.45 -13.92 -3.16
C ALA A 44 -10.59 -14.85 -2.71
N ALA A 45 -10.47 -15.45 -1.52
CA ALA A 45 -11.48 -16.32 -0.96
C ALA A 45 -12.82 -15.61 -0.77
N GLY A 46 -12.81 -14.32 -0.37
CA GLY A 46 -14.02 -13.52 -0.31
C GLY A 46 -14.70 -13.35 -1.68
N HIS A 47 -13.93 -13.12 -2.75
CA HIS A 47 -14.48 -13.02 -4.10
C HIS A 47 -14.97 -14.38 -4.64
N ASN A 48 -14.28 -15.46 -4.31
CA ASN A 48 -14.74 -16.81 -4.64
C ASN A 48 -16.05 -17.14 -3.93
N TYR A 49 -16.19 -16.73 -2.66
CA TYR A 49 -17.42 -16.94 -1.89
C TYR A 49 -18.63 -16.24 -2.52
N ASP A 50 -18.44 -15.05 -3.09
CA ASP A 50 -19.49 -14.32 -3.81
C ASP A 50 -20.05 -15.13 -5.01
N LEU A 51 -19.31 -16.11 -5.52
CA LEU A 51 -19.73 -16.95 -6.66
C LEU A 51 -20.80 -18.00 -6.29
N PHE A 52 -20.95 -18.34 -5.00
CA PHE A 52 -22.05 -19.20 -4.52
C PHE A 52 -23.42 -18.53 -4.66
N ILE A 53 -23.45 -17.20 -4.86
CA ILE A 53 -24.67 -16.45 -5.12
C ILE A 53 -25.01 -16.56 -6.62
N PRO A 54 -26.28 -16.87 -6.98
CA PRO A 54 -26.74 -16.87 -8.36
C PRO A 54 -26.39 -15.56 -9.09
N SER A 55 -25.87 -15.66 -10.32
CA SER A 55 -25.34 -14.52 -11.07
C SER A 55 -26.33 -13.36 -11.19
N ASN A 56 -27.61 -13.67 -11.42
CA ASN A 56 -28.69 -12.68 -11.53
C ASN A 56 -29.02 -11.92 -10.23
N LYS A 57 -28.51 -12.38 -9.07
CA LYS A 57 -28.71 -11.75 -7.75
C LYS A 57 -27.41 -11.23 -7.14
N ARG A 58 -26.25 -11.65 -7.66
CA ARG A 58 -24.93 -11.41 -7.06
C ARG A 58 -24.68 -9.94 -6.80
N ASP A 59 -24.76 -9.10 -7.83
CA ASP A 59 -24.46 -7.67 -7.70
C ASP A 59 -25.34 -6.98 -6.65
N LYS A 60 -26.64 -7.31 -6.64
CA LYS A 60 -27.57 -6.75 -5.65
C LYS A 60 -27.16 -7.14 -4.22
N ILE A 61 -26.84 -8.42 -3.98
CA ILE A 61 -26.49 -8.91 -2.64
C ILE A 61 -25.11 -8.42 -2.21
N THR A 62 -24.11 -8.51 -3.09
CA THR A 62 -22.73 -8.14 -2.78
C THR A 62 -22.56 -6.63 -2.70
N SER A 63 -23.39 -5.81 -3.36
CA SER A 63 -23.30 -4.34 -3.32
C SER A 63 -23.33 -3.75 -1.91
N ILE A 64 -23.98 -4.41 -0.94
CA ILE A 64 -23.98 -3.96 0.46
C ILE A 64 -22.56 -3.98 1.05
N TYR A 65 -21.73 -4.92 0.62
CA TYR A 65 -20.36 -5.10 1.10
C TYR A 65 -19.32 -4.47 0.15
N ARG A 66 -19.46 -4.74 -1.15
CA ARG A 66 -18.57 -4.34 -2.25
C ARG A 66 -18.85 -2.92 -2.76
N GLY A 67 -20.12 -2.52 -2.76
CA GLY A 67 -20.57 -1.25 -3.31
C GLY A 67 -20.11 -0.04 -2.50
N ASN A 68 -19.84 1.07 -3.20
CA ASN A 68 -19.49 2.34 -2.57
C ASN A 68 -20.69 2.86 -1.75
N THR A 69 -20.45 3.23 -0.49
CA THR A 69 -21.44 4.00 0.27
C THR A 69 -21.45 5.45 -0.19
N VAL A 70 -22.49 6.21 0.19
CA VAL A 70 -22.62 7.66 -0.01
C VAL A 70 -21.40 8.45 0.50
N ARG A 71 -20.58 7.87 1.39
CA ARG A 71 -19.35 8.48 1.93
C ARG A 71 -18.08 8.12 1.17
N GLY A 72 -18.17 7.52 -0.03
CA GLY A 72 -17.02 7.21 -0.88
C GLY A 72 -16.15 6.03 -0.40
N SER A 73 -16.59 5.28 0.62
CA SER A 73 -15.91 4.11 1.19
C SER A 73 -16.89 2.93 1.26
N SER A 74 -16.57 1.80 0.60
CA SER A 74 -17.26 0.52 0.79
C SER A 74 -16.69 -0.23 2.00
N LYS A 75 -17.43 -1.23 2.52
CA LYS A 75 -16.91 -2.15 3.55
C LYS A 75 -15.70 -2.92 3.00
N GLU A 76 -15.77 -3.30 1.74
CA GLU A 76 -14.65 -3.87 1.01
C GLU A 76 -13.43 -2.95 0.99
N LYS A 77 -13.55 -1.66 0.68
CA LYS A 77 -12.41 -0.73 0.71
C LYS A 77 -11.77 -0.65 2.09
N GLN A 78 -12.58 -0.69 3.16
CA GLN A 78 -12.06 -0.71 4.53
C GLN A 78 -11.34 -2.04 4.83
N PHE A 79 -11.92 -3.15 4.38
CA PHE A 79 -11.32 -4.47 4.50
C PHE A 79 -10.00 -4.57 3.73
N GLN A 80 -9.95 -4.14 2.46
CA GLN A 80 -8.74 -4.07 1.64
C GLN A 80 -7.66 -3.20 2.30
N ARG A 81 -8.03 -2.01 2.81
CA ARG A 81 -7.12 -1.13 3.56
C ARG A 81 -6.50 -1.84 4.76
N LEU A 82 -7.31 -2.54 5.56
CA LEU A 82 -6.82 -3.22 6.75
C LEU A 82 -6.00 -4.47 6.38
N LEU A 83 -6.52 -5.28 5.46
CA LEU A 83 -5.96 -6.58 5.09
C LEU A 83 -4.66 -6.44 4.31
N LEU A 84 -4.69 -5.67 3.22
CA LEU A 84 -3.57 -5.51 2.29
C LEU A 84 -2.74 -4.26 2.62
N GLY A 85 -3.41 -3.15 2.89
CA GLY A 85 -2.74 -1.85 3.13
C GLY A 85 -1.96 -1.79 4.45
N TYR A 86 -2.56 -2.17 5.58
CA TYR A 86 -1.90 -2.16 6.88
C TYR A 86 -1.13 -3.46 7.16
N ASN A 87 -1.78 -4.60 6.95
CA ASN A 87 -1.30 -5.90 7.45
C ASN A 87 -0.68 -6.79 6.36
N GLY A 88 -0.39 -6.22 5.18
CA GLY A 88 0.05 -6.97 4.00
C GLY A 88 1.44 -7.61 4.13
N LEU A 89 2.35 -7.05 4.95
CA LEU A 89 3.74 -7.53 5.03
C LEU A 89 4.05 -8.35 6.29
N GLY A 90 3.19 -8.37 7.29
CA GLY A 90 3.51 -8.92 8.62
C GLY A 90 4.58 -8.12 9.39
N ILE A 91 5.07 -7.01 8.83
CA ILE A 91 6.01 -6.08 9.45
C ILE A 91 5.57 -4.64 9.30
N ASP A 92 5.96 -3.80 10.27
CA ASP A 92 5.85 -2.35 10.16
C ASP A 92 7.10 -1.76 9.50
N LEU A 93 6.92 -1.13 8.34
CA LEU A 93 7.95 -0.32 7.69
C LEU A 93 7.96 1.07 8.33
N THR A 94 8.58 1.18 9.50
CA THR A 94 8.80 2.46 10.19
C THR A 94 9.58 3.45 9.31
N PRO A 95 9.63 4.76 9.64
CA PRO A 95 10.41 5.70 8.83
C PRO A 95 11.90 5.36 8.76
N LEU A 96 12.47 4.83 9.85
CA LEU A 96 13.84 4.33 9.87
C LEU A 96 14.01 3.16 8.87
N ARG A 97 13.09 2.21 8.89
CA ARG A 97 13.07 1.05 7.99
C ARG A 97 12.78 1.44 6.53
N SER A 98 12.00 2.49 6.32
CA SER A 98 11.74 3.05 4.99
C SER A 98 12.91 3.90 4.50
N GLY A 99 13.72 4.44 5.42
CA GLY A 99 14.90 5.24 5.09
C GLY A 99 14.58 6.70 4.74
N ILE A 100 13.39 7.20 5.05
CA ILE A 100 12.94 8.53 4.61
C ILE A 100 12.39 9.39 5.76
N SER A 101 12.69 10.69 5.70
CA SER A 101 12.27 11.69 6.68
C SER A 101 12.09 13.05 6.01
N SER A 102 11.25 13.93 6.55
CA SER A 102 11.32 15.34 6.18
C SER A 102 12.66 15.94 6.65
N LYS A 103 13.14 16.93 5.90
CA LYS A 103 14.33 17.72 6.26
C LYS A 103 14.17 18.38 7.63
N VAL A 104 12.96 18.85 7.96
CA VAL A 104 12.69 19.46 9.28
C VAL A 104 12.79 18.41 10.38
N ALA A 105 12.16 17.24 10.19
CA ALA A 105 12.19 16.18 11.20
C ALA A 105 13.59 15.57 11.41
N ASN A 106 14.47 15.57 10.40
CA ASN A 106 15.88 15.19 10.55
C ASN A 106 16.67 16.12 11.47
N ASN A 107 16.31 17.41 11.53
CA ASN A 107 17.07 18.44 12.24
C ASN A 107 16.36 18.92 13.52
N SER A 108 15.23 18.32 13.87
CA SER A 108 14.37 18.79 14.95
C SER A 108 14.23 17.78 16.08
N LYS A 109 14.15 18.28 17.31
CA LYS A 109 13.78 17.51 18.51
C LYS A 109 12.27 17.56 18.80
N THR A 110 11.48 18.14 17.91
CA THR A 110 10.02 18.24 18.06
C THR A 110 9.35 16.87 18.00
N LYS A 111 8.09 16.81 18.44
CA LYS A 111 7.27 15.60 18.32
C LYS A 111 7.17 15.16 16.84
N ILE A 112 7.60 13.94 16.59
CA ILE A 112 7.58 13.30 15.27
C ILE A 112 6.38 12.36 15.14
N VAL A 113 5.95 12.15 13.90
CA VAL A 113 4.90 11.21 13.52
C VAL A 113 5.31 10.43 12.27
N LYS A 114 4.65 9.28 12.08
CA LYS A 114 4.81 8.40 10.93
C LYS A 114 3.66 8.64 9.96
N ASP A 115 3.96 9.06 8.75
CA ASP A 115 2.99 9.16 7.67
C ASP A 115 3.16 8.02 6.66
N HIS A 116 2.07 7.46 6.15
CA HIS A 116 2.12 6.48 5.07
C HIS A 116 2.16 7.22 3.73
N VAL A 117 3.30 7.21 3.05
CA VAL A 117 3.55 8.04 1.86
C VAL A 117 2.49 7.82 0.78
N ILE A 118 2.25 6.55 0.43
CA ILE A 118 1.20 6.18 -0.54
C ILE A 118 -0.20 6.27 0.08
N GLY A 119 -0.30 6.07 1.40
CA GLY A 119 -1.56 5.92 2.12
C GLY A 119 -2.09 4.50 2.01
N VAL A 120 -2.45 3.93 3.16
CA VAL A 120 -2.86 2.53 3.31
C VAL A 120 -4.05 2.12 2.44
N THR A 121 -5.00 3.03 2.18
CA THR A 121 -6.15 2.73 1.32
C THR A 121 -5.72 2.56 -0.13
N LEU A 122 -4.88 3.47 -0.62
CA LEU A 122 -4.39 3.43 -2.00
C LEU A 122 -3.45 2.23 -2.18
N ALA A 123 -2.58 1.95 -1.22
CA ALA A 123 -1.73 0.76 -1.24
C ALA A 123 -2.58 -0.53 -1.34
N GLY A 124 -3.58 -0.69 -0.47
CA GLY A 124 -4.48 -1.84 -0.50
C GLY A 124 -5.23 -1.99 -1.83
N GLN A 125 -5.70 -0.88 -2.40
CA GLN A 125 -6.39 -0.89 -3.69
C GLN A 125 -5.45 -1.23 -4.85
N THR A 126 -4.22 -0.70 -4.86
CA THR A 126 -3.21 -1.04 -5.87
C THR A 126 -2.89 -2.54 -5.87
N ILE A 127 -2.73 -3.13 -4.69
CA ILE A 127 -2.46 -4.57 -4.54
C ILE A 127 -3.65 -5.41 -5.01
N ALA A 128 -4.86 -5.06 -4.59
CA ALA A 128 -6.09 -5.74 -4.99
C ALA A 128 -6.28 -5.70 -6.51
N ASN A 129 -6.15 -4.51 -7.11
CA ASN A 129 -6.25 -4.31 -8.56
C ASN A 129 -5.21 -5.14 -9.32
N GLU A 130 -3.99 -5.28 -8.80
CA GLU A 130 -2.96 -6.10 -9.45
C GLU A 130 -3.33 -7.59 -9.45
N LEU A 131 -3.89 -8.10 -8.34
CA LEU A 131 -4.40 -9.47 -8.31
C LEU A 131 -5.61 -9.63 -9.25
N ASP A 132 -6.58 -8.71 -9.19
CA ASP A 132 -7.77 -8.69 -10.06
C ASP A 132 -7.36 -8.72 -11.53
N ARG A 133 -6.36 -7.94 -11.92
CA ARG A 133 -5.80 -7.91 -13.28
C ARG A 133 -5.18 -9.26 -13.67
N ARG A 134 -4.38 -9.86 -12.79
CA ARG A 134 -3.73 -11.16 -13.04
C ARG A 134 -4.74 -12.30 -13.21
N VAL A 135 -5.79 -12.31 -12.38
CA VAL A 135 -6.86 -13.33 -12.46
C VAL A 135 -7.95 -12.96 -13.46
N LYS A 136 -7.91 -11.77 -14.07
CA LYS A 136 -8.93 -11.22 -14.97
C LYS A 136 -10.32 -11.18 -14.32
N GLY A 137 -10.37 -10.87 -13.01
CA GLY A 137 -11.58 -10.90 -12.19
C GLY A 137 -12.19 -12.30 -11.96
N ASP A 138 -11.54 -13.38 -12.45
CA ASP A 138 -12.04 -14.75 -12.31
C ASP A 138 -11.45 -15.43 -11.06
N TYR A 139 -12.26 -15.47 -10.02
CA TYR A 139 -11.96 -16.12 -8.75
C TYR A 139 -12.51 -17.55 -8.65
N SER A 140 -13.07 -18.12 -9.73
CA SER A 140 -13.76 -19.43 -9.68
C SER A 140 -12.81 -20.60 -9.43
N LYS A 141 -11.56 -20.50 -9.87
CA LYS A 141 -10.55 -21.57 -9.78
C LYS A 141 -9.44 -21.16 -8.80
N LEU A 142 -9.60 -21.50 -7.52
CA LEU A 142 -8.66 -21.11 -6.47
C LEU A 142 -7.22 -21.56 -6.74
N ASP A 143 -7.00 -22.73 -7.36
CA ASP A 143 -5.65 -23.18 -7.74
C ASP A 143 -4.97 -22.22 -8.74
N ARG A 144 -5.74 -21.67 -9.69
CA ARG A 144 -5.23 -20.67 -10.64
C ARG A 144 -4.94 -19.36 -9.91
N VAL A 145 -5.83 -18.93 -9.01
CA VAL A 145 -5.62 -17.73 -8.20
C VAL A 145 -4.36 -17.87 -7.35
N GLN A 146 -4.16 -19.03 -6.71
CA GLN A 146 -2.97 -19.32 -5.90
C GLN A 146 -1.68 -19.25 -6.72
N LYS A 147 -1.68 -19.71 -7.99
CA LYS A 147 -0.52 -19.52 -8.88
C LYS A 147 -0.18 -18.05 -9.11
N HIS A 148 -1.18 -17.19 -9.31
CA HIS A 148 -0.96 -15.75 -9.47
C HIS A 148 -0.48 -15.09 -8.17
N ILE A 149 -1.04 -15.49 -7.02
CA ILE A 149 -0.58 -15.05 -5.69
C ILE A 149 0.89 -15.43 -5.49
N ASN A 150 1.28 -16.68 -5.78
CA ASN A 150 2.65 -17.15 -5.64
C ASN A 150 3.62 -16.34 -6.51
N SER A 151 3.24 -16.00 -7.75
CA SER A 151 4.05 -15.10 -8.59
C SER A 151 4.11 -13.69 -8.02
N MET A 152 3.01 -13.16 -7.43
CA MET A 152 3.08 -11.86 -6.77
C MET A 152 4.05 -11.88 -5.57
N CYS A 153 4.05 -12.94 -4.76
CA CYS A 153 4.98 -13.07 -3.63
C CYS A 153 6.44 -13.15 -4.10
N LYS A 154 6.72 -13.88 -5.18
CA LYS A 154 8.09 -14.15 -5.66
C LYS A 154 8.66 -13.04 -6.51
N ASP A 155 7.86 -12.49 -7.43
CA ASP A 155 8.37 -11.67 -8.53
C ASP A 155 7.92 -10.20 -8.40
N TRP A 156 6.79 -9.94 -7.73
CA TRP A 156 6.22 -8.58 -7.65
C TRP A 156 6.58 -7.89 -6.34
N LEU A 157 6.45 -8.59 -5.22
CA LEU A 157 6.50 -8.02 -3.87
C LEU A 157 7.78 -7.23 -3.59
N GLN A 158 8.95 -7.78 -3.93
CA GLN A 158 10.24 -7.15 -3.70
C GLN A 158 10.33 -5.75 -4.31
N HIS A 159 9.80 -5.59 -5.53
CA HIS A 159 9.84 -4.32 -6.27
C HIS A 159 8.73 -3.34 -5.86
N HIS A 160 7.84 -3.73 -4.95
CA HIS A 160 6.66 -2.97 -4.54
C HIS A 160 6.56 -2.76 -3.03
N LEU A 161 7.61 -3.09 -2.26
CA LEU A 161 7.67 -2.82 -0.82
C LEU A 161 7.44 -1.34 -0.46
N TRP A 162 7.76 -0.42 -1.38
CA TRP A 162 7.53 1.02 -1.22
C TRP A 162 6.04 1.40 -1.05
N LEU A 163 5.10 0.51 -1.40
CA LEU A 163 3.67 0.73 -1.14
C LEU A 163 3.36 0.89 0.37
N TRP A 164 4.18 0.27 1.22
CA TRP A 164 4.05 0.36 2.67
C TRP A 164 5.03 1.35 3.30
N ALA A 165 5.86 2.04 2.50
CA ALA A 165 6.84 2.97 3.01
C ALA A 165 6.19 4.09 3.81
N THR A 166 6.87 4.48 4.88
CA THR A 166 6.44 5.57 5.74
C THR A 166 7.51 6.63 5.87
N CYS A 167 7.08 7.89 6.02
CA CYS A 167 7.94 9.04 6.18
C CYS A 167 7.87 9.58 7.60
N ARG A 168 9.02 9.95 8.17
CA ARG A 168 9.10 10.67 9.45
C ARG A 168 8.80 12.14 9.18
N LEU A 169 7.72 12.65 9.75
CA LEU A 169 7.33 14.05 9.69
C LEU A 169 7.29 14.64 11.10
N THR A 170 7.34 15.96 11.21
CA THR A 170 6.92 16.65 12.43
C THR A 170 5.39 16.62 12.57
N TYR A 171 4.89 16.81 13.79
CA TYR A 171 3.44 16.89 14.03
C TYR A 171 2.77 18.03 13.22
N ASP A 172 3.45 19.16 13.08
CA ASP A 172 2.94 20.32 12.33
C ASP A 172 2.87 20.07 10.82
N GLU A 173 3.88 19.38 10.28
CA GLU A 173 3.89 18.92 8.88
C GLU A 173 2.72 17.98 8.58
N HIS A 174 2.43 17.05 9.48
CA HIS A 174 1.33 16.08 9.34
C HIS A 174 -0.05 16.65 9.71
N SER A 175 -0.16 17.95 9.98
CA SER A 175 -1.45 18.56 10.28
C SER A 175 -2.35 18.53 9.03
N PRO A 176 -3.68 18.29 9.17
CA PRO A 176 -4.61 18.31 8.03
C PRO A 176 -4.68 19.66 7.29
N LYS A 177 -4.20 20.74 7.93
CA LYS A 177 -4.10 22.07 7.34
C LYS A 177 -2.95 22.18 6.34
N ARG A 178 -1.88 21.40 6.53
CA ARG A 178 -0.66 21.43 5.71
C ARG A 178 -0.61 20.23 4.76
N LEU A 179 -0.74 19.02 5.29
CA LEU A 179 -0.75 17.79 4.49
C LEU A 179 -2.19 17.36 4.22
N LYS A 180 -2.69 17.69 3.02
CA LYS A 180 -4.03 17.33 2.58
C LYS A 180 -4.18 15.81 2.45
N ARG A 181 -5.36 15.28 2.79
CA ARG A 181 -5.69 13.87 2.52
C ARG A 181 -5.88 13.65 1.02
N ALA A 182 -5.70 12.41 0.56
CA ALA A 182 -5.91 12.06 -0.85
C ALA A 182 -7.28 12.49 -1.41
N SER A 183 -8.34 12.46 -0.60
CA SER A 183 -9.68 12.92 -0.99
C SER A 183 -9.81 14.44 -1.18
N GLN A 184 -8.77 15.21 -0.86
CA GLN A 184 -8.73 16.66 -0.91
C GLN A 184 -7.66 17.17 -1.89
N ILE A 185 -7.00 16.24 -2.60
CA ILE A 185 -5.95 16.52 -3.57
C ILE A 185 -6.54 16.26 -4.95
N ASP A 186 -6.37 17.23 -5.84
CA ASP A 186 -6.57 17.05 -7.27
C ASP A 186 -5.20 16.77 -7.91
N PRO A 187 -4.93 15.54 -8.39
CA PRO A 187 -3.69 15.22 -9.08
C PRO A 187 -3.67 15.79 -10.51
N GLY A 188 -4.75 16.39 -11.01
CA GLY A 188 -4.88 16.82 -12.40
C GLY A 188 -4.99 15.59 -13.31
N SER A 189 -4.11 15.50 -14.32
CA SER A 189 -4.14 14.40 -15.31
C SER A 189 -3.41 13.13 -14.87
N GLU A 190 -2.66 13.14 -13.77
CA GLU A 190 -1.92 11.96 -13.30
C GLU A 190 -2.73 11.09 -12.32
N SER A 191 -2.35 9.82 -12.19
CA SER A 191 -2.97 8.95 -11.20
C SER A 191 -2.55 9.39 -9.78
N MET A 192 -3.42 9.20 -8.79
CA MET A 192 -3.08 9.48 -7.39
C MET A 192 -1.87 8.65 -6.91
N LEU A 193 -1.67 7.45 -7.47
CA LEU A 193 -0.51 6.62 -7.17
C LEU A 193 0.76 7.29 -7.68
N ASP A 194 0.80 7.71 -8.95
CA ASP A 194 1.98 8.37 -9.54
C ASP A 194 2.26 9.71 -8.88
N PHE A 195 1.22 10.47 -8.54
CA PHE A 195 1.31 11.71 -7.78
C PHE A 195 2.05 11.49 -6.44
N LYS A 196 1.69 10.42 -5.72
CA LYS A 196 2.28 10.09 -4.42
C LYS A 196 3.65 9.42 -4.54
N LYS A 197 3.87 8.55 -5.52
CA LYS A 197 5.18 7.92 -5.80
C LYS A 197 6.26 8.96 -6.11
N ASN A 198 5.87 10.08 -6.71
CA ASN A 198 6.75 11.21 -6.99
C ASN A 198 6.76 12.28 -5.88
N LEU A 199 6.20 11.98 -4.71
CA LEU A 199 6.19 12.85 -3.52
C LEU A 199 5.54 14.23 -3.70
N LYS A 200 4.77 14.44 -4.79
CA LYS A 200 4.15 15.74 -5.11
C LYS A 200 3.21 16.25 -4.03
N HIS A 201 2.55 15.35 -3.29
CA HIS A 201 1.72 15.70 -2.14
C HIS A 201 2.50 16.36 -0.99
N TYR A 202 3.76 15.99 -0.77
CA TYR A 202 4.64 16.65 0.19
C TYR A 202 5.14 17.99 -0.36
N GLU A 203 5.50 18.04 -1.64
CA GLU A 203 5.93 19.28 -2.31
C GLU A 203 4.85 20.36 -2.23
N GLN A 204 3.59 20.00 -2.53
CA GLN A 204 2.43 20.90 -2.38
C GLN A 204 2.20 21.37 -0.93
N ALA A 205 2.64 20.58 0.05
CA ALA A 205 2.57 20.92 1.47
C ALA A 205 3.80 21.72 1.96
N GLY A 206 4.74 22.04 1.07
CA GLY A 206 6.01 22.67 1.42
C GLY A 206 6.88 21.78 2.30
N ILE A 207 6.86 20.46 2.08
CA ILE A 207 7.62 19.46 2.84
C ILE A 207 8.68 18.86 1.90
N SER A 208 9.94 19.05 2.25
CA SER A 208 11.07 18.42 1.56
C SER A 208 11.40 17.09 2.24
N VAL A 209 11.29 16.00 1.50
CA VAL A 209 11.67 14.65 1.97
C VAL A 209 13.08 14.32 1.51
N GLU A 210 13.87 13.74 2.40
CA GLU A 210 15.24 13.29 2.17
C GLU A 210 15.50 11.98 2.90
N GLU A 211 16.72 11.44 2.77
CA GLU A 211 17.13 10.26 3.53
C GLU A 211 17.03 10.48 5.04
N TYR A 212 16.63 9.44 5.76
CA TYR A 212 16.54 9.43 7.22
C TYR A 212 17.93 9.57 7.86
N LYS A 213 18.04 10.50 8.82
CA LYS A 213 19.23 10.73 9.66
C LYS A 213 18.97 10.36 11.11
#